data_AF-A0A920JQA2-F1
#
_entry.id   AF-A0A920JQA2-F1
#
_cell.length_a   1.000
_cell.length_b   1.000
_cell.length_c   1.000
_cell.angle_alpha   90.00
_cell.angle_beta   90.00
_cell.angle_gamma   90.00
#
_symmetry.space_group_name_H-M   'P 1'
#
loop_
_entity.id
_entity.type
_entity.pdbx_description
1 polymer ?
#
loop_
_entity_poly.entity_id
_entity_poly.type
_entity_poly.pdbx_seq_one_letter_code
_entity_poly.pdbx_strand_id
1 'polypeptide(L)'
;MNETIKNIKGELNDSLPLIGFIGSPWTVATYLIEGNSTKQFSFVNGMLKENPGLLSKILDMITKGSVDYVREQIKNGVDAIMIFDTWGGLLSGDNYEKFSLNYIQKIISSTYTEGVPVIYYSRSKSNFDKLKNLDIDCIGISSENNLVICINFLMKNLLFKEISTQIFSEKTRIQ
;
A
#
# COMPACT_ATOMS: atom_id res chain seq x y z
N MET A 1 -3.20 -19.86 3.08
CA MET A 1 -3.53 -18.43 3.22
C MET A 1 -5.03 -18.20 3.34
N ASN A 2 -5.84 -18.69 2.40
CA ASN A 2 -7.31 -18.58 2.47
C ASN A 2 -7.87 -19.14 3.79
N GLU A 3 -7.31 -20.27 4.24
CA GLU A 3 -7.65 -20.90 5.52
C GLU A 3 -7.24 -20.05 6.73
N THR A 4 -6.11 -19.36 6.66
CA THR A 4 -5.59 -18.51 7.74
C THR A 4 -6.51 -17.34 8.03
N ILE A 5 -6.96 -16.62 7.00
CA ILE A 5 -7.85 -15.45 7.16
C ILE A 5 -9.19 -15.89 7.74
N LYS A 6 -9.77 -16.98 7.22
CA LYS A 6 -11.04 -17.54 7.72
C LYS A 6 -10.94 -17.97 9.17
N ASN A 7 -9.86 -18.67 9.54
CA ASN A 7 -9.64 -19.13 10.92
C ASN A 7 -9.54 -17.93 11.87
N ILE A 8 -8.73 -16.93 11.53
CA ILE A 8 -8.58 -15.72 12.35
C ILE A 8 -9.93 -14.98 12.46
N LYS A 9 -10.68 -14.80 11.37
CA LYS A 9 -12.00 -14.16 11.43
C LYS A 9 -12.98 -14.93 12.33
N GLY A 10 -12.95 -16.26 12.28
CA GLY A 10 -13.72 -17.11 13.19
C GLY A 10 -13.32 -16.93 14.66
N GLU A 11 -12.02 -16.87 14.95
CA GLU A 11 -11.52 -16.65 16.32
C GLU A 11 -11.84 -15.25 16.85
N LEU A 12 -11.81 -14.23 15.98
CA LEU A 12 -12.12 -12.85 16.35
C LEU A 12 -13.61 -12.62 16.63
N ASN A 13 -14.52 -13.51 16.18
CA ASN A 13 -15.97 -13.39 16.33
C ASN A 13 -16.50 -11.98 16.01
N ASP A 14 -15.96 -11.36 14.94
CA ASP A 14 -16.26 -9.99 14.49
C ASP A 14 -16.09 -8.86 15.54
N SER A 15 -15.43 -9.15 16.67
CA SER A 15 -15.16 -8.16 17.72
C SER A 15 -14.07 -7.16 17.37
N LEU A 16 -13.17 -7.53 16.44
CA LEU A 16 -12.05 -6.71 15.99
C LEU A 16 -11.90 -6.78 14.46
N PRO A 17 -11.51 -5.66 13.81
CA PRO A 17 -11.26 -5.64 12.38
C PRO A 17 -9.98 -6.43 12.03
N LEU A 18 -10.02 -7.18 10.94
CA LEU A 18 -8.84 -7.88 10.40
C LEU A 18 -8.24 -7.08 9.23
N ILE A 19 -6.98 -6.68 9.35
CA ILE A 19 -6.28 -5.94 8.29
C ILE A 19 -5.44 -6.91 7.46
N GLY A 20 -5.79 -7.06 6.18
CA GLY A 20 -4.94 -7.70 5.18
C GLY A 20 -3.82 -6.78 4.72
N PHE A 21 -2.77 -7.31 4.13
CA PHE A 21 -1.65 -6.48 3.67
C PHE A 21 -0.91 -7.02 2.45
N ILE A 22 -0.19 -6.12 1.77
CA ILE A 22 0.77 -6.45 0.70
C ILE A 22 1.97 -5.50 0.76
N GLY A 23 3.09 -5.90 0.16
CA GLY A 23 4.13 -4.96 -0.25
C GLY A 23 3.76 -4.28 -1.56
N SER A 24 4.16 -3.01 -1.74
CA SER A 24 4.01 -2.33 -3.03
C SER A 24 4.79 -3.07 -4.13
N PRO A 25 4.36 -3.02 -5.40
CA PRO A 25 5.10 -3.65 -6.49
C PRO A 25 6.55 -3.20 -6.58
N TRP A 26 6.83 -1.92 -6.32
CA TRP A 26 8.18 -1.39 -6.23
C TRP A 26 9.00 -2.02 -5.10
N THR A 27 8.41 -2.12 -3.90
CA THR A 27 9.07 -2.71 -2.73
C THR A 27 9.39 -4.18 -2.98
N VAL A 28 8.44 -4.94 -3.53
CA VAL A 28 8.64 -6.36 -3.86
C VAL A 28 9.70 -6.52 -4.97
N ALA A 29 9.64 -5.71 -6.03
CA ALA A 29 10.65 -5.73 -7.10
C ALA A 29 12.05 -5.42 -6.58
N THR A 30 12.18 -4.47 -5.65
CA THR A 30 13.45 -4.13 -5.00
C THR A 30 14.04 -5.36 -4.31
N TYR A 31 13.26 -6.09 -3.52
CA TYR A 31 13.74 -7.32 -2.89
C TYR A 31 14.11 -8.40 -3.92
N LEU A 32 13.33 -8.56 -4.99
CA LEU A 32 13.60 -9.55 -6.03
C LEU A 32 14.89 -9.26 -6.82
N ILE A 33 15.13 -7.99 -7.14
CA ILE A 33 16.29 -7.56 -7.95
C ILE A 33 17.57 -7.55 -7.11
N GLU A 34 17.48 -7.12 -5.84
CA GLU A 34 18.65 -7.10 -4.96
C GLU A 34 19.02 -8.49 -4.41
N GLY A 35 18.06 -9.42 -4.39
CA GLY A 35 18.27 -10.81 -3.95
C GLY A 35 18.52 -10.98 -2.45
N ASN A 36 18.70 -9.89 -1.69
CA ASN A 36 18.87 -9.86 -0.23
C ASN A 36 18.49 -8.49 0.34
N SER A 37 18.32 -8.42 1.67
CA SER A 37 18.17 -7.14 2.37
C SER A 37 19.49 -6.38 2.35
N THR A 38 19.64 -5.44 1.42
CA THR A 38 20.81 -4.58 1.25
C THR A 38 20.45 -3.12 1.49
N LYS A 39 21.43 -2.29 1.88
CA LYS A 39 21.24 -0.85 2.04
C LYS A 39 21.73 -0.04 0.84
N GLN A 40 22.42 -0.69 -0.10
CA GLN A 40 23.08 -0.02 -1.22
C GLN A 40 22.17 0.12 -2.45
N PHE A 41 21.20 -0.80 -2.62
CA PHE A 41 20.21 -0.77 -3.71
C PHE A 41 20.81 -0.55 -5.10
N SER A 42 22.02 -1.07 -5.35
CA SER A 42 22.78 -0.77 -6.56
C SER A 42 22.18 -1.42 -7.80
N PHE A 43 21.61 -2.62 -7.68
CA PHE A 43 21.07 -3.36 -8.82
C PHE A 43 19.75 -2.76 -9.30
N VAL A 44 18.85 -2.42 -8.38
CA VAL A 44 17.56 -1.80 -8.73
C VAL A 44 17.77 -0.40 -9.31
N ASN A 45 18.72 0.37 -8.76
CA ASN A 45 19.08 1.69 -9.31
C ASN A 45 19.78 1.58 -10.67
N GLY A 46 20.62 0.56 -10.86
CA GLY A 46 21.20 0.24 -12.17
C GLY A 46 20.13 -0.08 -13.20
N MET A 47 19.20 -0.99 -12.87
CA MET A 47 18.10 -1.37 -13.75
C MET A 47 17.17 -0.21 -14.06
N LEU A 48 16.88 0.66 -13.09
CA LEU A 48 16.09 1.88 -13.29
C LEU A 48 16.68 2.78 -14.39
N LYS A 49 18.01 2.87 -14.47
CA LYS A 49 18.73 3.70 -15.45
C LYS A 49 18.94 2.96 -16.77
N GLU A 50 19.38 1.71 -16.72
CA GLU A 50 19.89 0.97 -17.87
C GLU A 50 18.80 0.19 -18.59
N ASN A 51 17.77 -0.27 -17.88
CA ASN A 51 16.71 -1.09 -18.45
C ASN A 51 15.32 -0.84 -17.82
N PRO A 52 14.79 0.40 -17.91
CA PRO A 52 13.49 0.74 -17.35
C PRO A 52 12.34 -0.07 -17.97
N GLY A 53 12.49 -0.55 -19.21
CA GLY A 53 11.50 -1.40 -19.88
C GLY A 53 11.39 -2.78 -19.23
N LEU A 54 12.51 -3.40 -18.86
CA LEU A 54 12.50 -4.65 -18.09
C LEU A 54 11.91 -4.44 -16.69
N LEU A 55 12.29 -3.36 -16.01
CA LEU A 55 11.73 -3.00 -14.70
C LEU A 55 10.20 -2.86 -14.77
N SER A 56 9.66 -2.17 -15.79
CA SER A 56 8.22 -2.06 -15.98
C SER A 56 7.54 -3.41 -16.16
N LYS A 57 8.14 -4.36 -16.91
CA LYS A 57 7.60 -5.72 -17.07
C LYS A 57 7.56 -6.50 -15.75
N ILE A 58 8.61 -6.37 -14.95
CA ILE A 58 8.67 -6.98 -13.61
C ILE A 58 7.56 -6.42 -12.72
N LEU A 59 7.42 -5.10 -12.69
CA LEU A 59 6.39 -4.42 -11.89
C LEU A 59 4.98 -4.79 -12.36
N ASP A 60 4.73 -4.89 -13.66
CA ASP A 60 3.43 -5.33 -14.20
C ASP A 60 3.12 -6.78 -13.77
N MET A 61 4.11 -7.68 -13.78
CA MET A 61 3.93 -9.06 -13.34
C MET A 61 3.59 -9.13 -11.85
N ILE A 62 4.34 -8.42 -11.00
CA ILE A 62 4.08 -8.36 -9.56
C ILE A 62 2.70 -7.77 -9.30
N THR A 63 2.35 -6.68 -9.98
CA THR A 63 1.06 -5.99 -9.84
C THR A 63 -0.12 -6.91 -10.13
N LYS A 64 -0.04 -7.74 -11.18
CA LYS A 64 -1.08 -8.73 -11.48
C LYS A 64 -1.26 -9.71 -10.33
N GLY A 65 -0.15 -10.26 -9.82
CA GLY A 65 -0.19 -11.16 -8.65
C GLY A 65 -0.73 -10.46 -7.39
N SER A 66 -0.37 -9.20 -7.16
CA SER A 66 -0.88 -8.41 -6.03
C SER A 66 -2.38 -8.17 -6.13
N VAL A 67 -2.93 -7.91 -7.32
CA VAL A 67 -4.39 -7.76 -7.52
C VAL A 67 -5.11 -9.05 -7.12
N ASP A 68 -4.67 -10.20 -7.64
CA ASP A 68 -5.29 -11.49 -7.33
C ASP A 68 -5.20 -11.80 -5.82
N TYR A 69 -4.04 -11.49 -5.22
CA TYR A 69 -3.80 -11.67 -3.80
C TYR A 69 -4.69 -10.79 -2.92
N VAL A 70 -4.87 -9.52 -3.28
CA VAL A 70 -5.76 -8.59 -2.55
C VAL A 70 -7.22 -9.02 -2.66
N ARG A 71 -7.69 -9.38 -3.86
CA ARG A 71 -9.05 -9.87 -4.07
C ARG A 71 -9.34 -11.11 -3.23
N GLU A 72 -8.38 -12.04 -3.16
CA GLU A 72 -8.55 -13.24 -2.34
C GLU A 72 -8.57 -12.89 -0.84
N GLN A 73 -7.77 -11.93 -0.37
CA GLN A 73 -7.87 -11.46 1.02
C GLN A 73 -9.25 -10.88 1.32
N ILE A 74 -9.76 -9.99 0.45
CA ILE A 74 -11.07 -9.35 0.62
C ILE A 74 -12.19 -10.40 0.62
N LYS A 75 -12.17 -11.32 -0.35
CA LYS A 75 -13.12 -12.43 -0.41
C LYS A 75 -13.13 -13.30 0.84
N ASN A 76 -11.99 -13.42 1.53
CA ASN A 76 -11.90 -14.17 2.78
C ASN A 76 -12.21 -13.33 4.04
N GLY A 77 -12.59 -12.06 3.87
CA GLY A 77 -13.20 -11.25 4.93
C GLY A 77 -12.28 -10.31 5.68
N VAL A 78 -11.18 -9.85 5.06
CA VAL A 78 -10.43 -8.72 5.66
C VAL A 78 -11.27 -7.44 5.61
N ASP A 79 -11.16 -6.65 6.66
CA ASP A 79 -11.92 -5.41 6.85
C ASP A 79 -11.20 -4.18 6.31
N ALA A 80 -9.88 -4.27 6.05
CA ALA A 80 -9.07 -3.26 5.38
C ALA A 80 -7.86 -3.90 4.68
N ILE A 81 -7.27 -3.20 3.72
CA ILE A 81 -6.01 -3.60 3.05
C ILE A 81 -4.94 -2.55 3.29
N MET A 82 -3.78 -2.97 3.79
CA MET A 82 -2.60 -2.12 3.94
C MET A 82 -1.54 -2.41 2.86
N ILE A 83 -1.13 -1.37 2.13
CA ILE A 83 -0.08 -1.44 1.10
C ILE A 83 1.20 -0.81 1.67
N PHE A 84 2.22 -1.64 1.89
CA PHE A 84 3.52 -1.24 2.39
C PHE A 84 4.46 -0.82 1.26
N ASP A 85 4.65 0.48 1.06
CA ASP A 85 5.62 1.03 0.11
C ASP A 85 6.93 1.44 0.81
N THR A 86 7.52 0.46 1.50
CA THR A 86 8.70 0.60 2.35
C THR A 86 9.88 1.25 1.63
N TRP A 87 10.10 0.92 0.36
CA TRP A 87 11.23 1.41 -0.44
C TRP A 87 10.87 2.52 -1.42
N GLY A 88 9.64 3.06 -1.37
CA GLY A 88 9.21 4.16 -2.24
C GLY A 88 10.09 5.40 -2.15
N GLY A 89 10.73 5.62 -1.00
CA GLY A 89 11.69 6.72 -0.78
C GLY A 89 13.00 6.62 -1.57
N LEU A 90 13.29 5.49 -2.22
CA LEU A 90 14.41 5.37 -3.15
C LEU A 90 14.15 6.09 -4.48
N LEU A 91 12.88 6.33 -4.81
CA LEU A 91 12.46 7.01 -6.01
C LEU A 91 12.15 8.49 -5.70
N SER A 92 12.44 9.36 -6.67
CA SER A 92 12.16 10.78 -6.62
C SER A 92 11.44 11.26 -7.87
N GLY A 93 10.68 12.35 -7.74
CA GLY A 93 9.97 12.99 -8.85
C GLY A 93 9.13 12.01 -9.68
N ASP A 94 9.27 12.09 -10.99
CA ASP A 94 8.50 11.30 -11.96
C ASP A 94 8.78 9.79 -11.84
N ASN A 95 9.96 9.39 -11.35
CA ASN A 95 10.25 7.97 -11.15
C ASN A 95 9.39 7.35 -10.05
N TYR A 96 9.07 8.12 -9.00
CA TYR A 96 8.21 7.63 -7.94
C TYR A 96 6.77 7.42 -8.43
N GLU A 97 6.25 8.37 -9.22
CA GLU A 97 4.95 8.21 -9.87
C GLU A 97 4.95 7.02 -10.83
N LYS A 98 5.95 6.96 -11.72
CA LYS A 98 6.03 5.96 -12.77
C LYS A 98 6.19 4.54 -12.26
N PHE A 99 7.09 4.32 -11.30
CA PHE A 99 7.52 2.98 -10.88
C PHE A 99 6.94 2.52 -9.54
N SER A 100 6.33 3.42 -8.75
CA SER A 100 5.59 3.04 -7.54
C SER A 100 4.11 3.38 -7.64
N LEU A 101 3.74 4.67 -7.63
CA LEU A 101 2.34 5.07 -7.44
C LEU A 101 1.40 4.57 -8.52
N ASN A 102 1.82 4.59 -9.80
CA ASN A 102 1.00 4.09 -10.90
C ASN A 102 0.61 2.62 -10.71
N TYR A 103 1.51 1.81 -10.13
CA TYR A 103 1.24 0.39 -9.88
C TYR A 103 0.36 0.19 -8.65
N ILE A 104 0.52 1.02 -7.61
CA ILE A 104 -0.38 1.01 -6.45
C ILE A 104 -1.79 1.42 -6.88
N GLN A 105 -1.94 2.49 -7.68
CA GLN A 105 -3.22 2.93 -8.21
C GLN A 105 -3.89 1.85 -9.06
N LYS A 106 -3.12 1.13 -9.90
CA LYS A 106 -3.64 -0.03 -10.67
C LYS A 106 -4.20 -1.12 -9.76
N ILE A 107 -3.54 -1.41 -8.63
CA ILE A 107 -4.04 -2.39 -7.66
C ILE A 107 -5.37 -1.90 -7.10
N ILE A 108 -5.37 -0.69 -6.54
CA ILE A 108 -6.55 -0.08 -5.93
C ILE A 108 -7.72 -0.08 -6.92
N SER A 109 -7.54 0.47 -8.13
CA SER A 109 -8.62 0.54 -9.12
C SER A 109 -9.14 -0.84 -9.55
N SER A 110 -8.31 -1.88 -9.46
CA SER A 110 -8.70 -3.25 -9.82
C SER A 110 -9.42 -3.97 -8.68
N THR A 111 -9.36 -3.46 -7.44
CA THR A 111 -9.95 -4.09 -6.25
C THR A 111 -10.98 -3.21 -5.54
N TYR A 112 -11.11 -1.93 -5.91
CA TYR A 112 -11.97 -0.93 -5.24
C TYR A 112 -13.46 -1.27 -5.28
N THR A 113 -13.90 -2.10 -6.24
CA THR A 113 -15.30 -2.54 -6.36
C THR A 113 -15.85 -3.28 -5.14
N GLU A 114 -15.00 -3.59 -4.15
CA GLU A 114 -15.35 -4.38 -2.97
C GLU A 114 -15.54 -3.52 -1.70
N GLY A 115 -15.37 -2.20 -1.77
CA GLY A 115 -15.68 -1.26 -0.67
C GLY A 115 -14.79 -1.39 0.57
N VAL A 116 -13.69 -2.11 0.48
CA VAL A 116 -12.73 -2.31 1.58
C VAL A 116 -11.75 -1.14 1.65
N PRO A 117 -11.63 -0.44 2.80
CA PRO A 117 -10.70 0.67 2.96
C PRO A 117 -9.25 0.30 2.66
N VAL A 118 -8.53 1.23 2.02
CA VAL A 118 -7.12 1.09 1.66
C VAL A 118 -6.26 2.01 2.51
N ILE A 119 -5.26 1.41 3.16
CA ILE A 119 -4.24 2.10 3.95
C ILE A 119 -2.93 2.08 3.17
N TYR A 120 -2.41 3.24 2.79
CA TYR A 120 -1.07 3.35 2.23
C TYR A 120 -0.05 3.60 3.34
N TYR A 121 0.99 2.78 3.43
CA TYR A 121 2.10 2.99 4.37
C TYR A 121 3.38 3.35 3.62
N SER A 122 4.07 4.39 4.08
CA SER A 122 5.40 4.73 3.60
C SER A 122 6.38 5.06 4.73
N ARG A 123 7.64 4.69 4.52
CA ARG A 123 8.73 5.11 5.40
C ARG A 123 9.19 6.53 5.13
N SER A 124 9.13 6.99 3.88
CA SER A 124 9.67 8.29 3.48
C SER A 124 8.58 9.35 3.39
N LYS A 125 8.82 10.50 4.03
CA LYS A 125 8.01 11.72 3.88
C LYS A 125 8.21 12.46 2.55
N SER A 126 9.27 12.13 1.79
CA SER A 126 9.71 12.94 0.63
C SER A 126 8.68 13.04 -0.50
N ASN A 127 7.70 12.14 -0.51
CA ASN A 127 6.81 11.98 -1.66
C ASN A 127 5.33 12.17 -1.33
N PHE A 128 4.99 12.68 -0.14
CA PHE A 128 3.59 12.82 0.30
C PHE A 128 2.75 13.75 -0.60
N ASP A 129 3.34 14.77 -1.24
CA ASP A 129 2.62 15.65 -2.18
C ASP A 129 2.03 14.89 -3.37
N LYS A 130 2.64 13.76 -3.73
CA LYS A 130 2.22 12.94 -4.87
C LYS A 130 1.07 11.99 -4.53
N LEU A 131 0.76 11.81 -3.24
CA LEU A 131 -0.31 10.93 -2.78
C LEU A 131 -1.72 11.51 -3.02
N LYS A 132 -1.84 12.80 -3.39
CA LYS A 132 -3.12 13.49 -3.62
C LYS A 132 -4.06 12.82 -4.61
N ASN A 133 -3.48 12.14 -5.59
CA ASN A 133 -4.24 11.50 -6.66
C ASN A 133 -4.41 10.00 -6.43
N LEU A 134 -3.89 9.47 -5.31
CA LEU A 134 -4.02 8.06 -4.98
C LEU A 134 -5.35 7.86 -4.24
N ASP A 135 -6.14 6.88 -4.68
CA ASP A 135 -7.45 6.58 -4.11
C ASP A 135 -7.32 5.78 -2.82
N ILE A 136 -6.91 6.45 -1.74
CA ILE A 136 -6.63 5.84 -0.43
C ILE A 136 -7.44 6.52 0.68
N ASP A 137 -7.81 5.73 1.69
CA ASP A 137 -8.56 6.21 2.84
C ASP A 137 -7.61 6.72 3.94
N CYS A 138 -6.49 6.01 4.15
CA CYS A 138 -5.55 6.27 5.24
C CYS A 138 -4.10 6.34 4.76
N ILE A 139 -3.29 7.16 5.44
CA ILE A 139 -1.83 7.19 5.29
C ILE A 139 -1.19 6.77 6.61
N GLY A 140 -0.47 5.65 6.59
CA GLY A 140 0.42 5.20 7.65
C GLY A 140 1.80 5.86 7.53
N ILE A 141 2.28 6.44 8.62
CA ILE A 141 3.54 7.19 8.67
C ILE A 141 4.52 6.44 9.58
N SER A 142 5.76 6.21 9.09
CA SER A 142 6.83 5.65 9.93
C SER A 142 7.18 6.57 11.11
N SER A 143 7.53 5.96 12.26
CA SER A 143 8.01 6.66 13.47
C SER A 143 9.27 7.49 13.26
N GLU A 144 10.00 7.24 12.17
CA GLU A 144 11.15 8.05 11.74
C GLU A 144 10.75 9.48 11.31
N ASN A 145 9.45 9.72 11.06
CA ASN A 145 8.93 11.01 10.64
C ASN A 145 8.23 11.72 11.81
N ASN A 146 8.39 13.04 11.89
CA ASN A 146 7.66 13.85 12.85
C ASN A 146 6.18 13.94 12.45
N LEU A 147 5.31 13.34 13.27
CA LEU A 147 3.87 13.24 13.01
C LEU A 147 3.21 14.60 12.80
N VAL A 148 3.59 15.63 13.57
CA VAL A 148 3.02 16.98 13.46
C VAL A 148 3.38 17.61 12.12
N ILE A 149 4.62 17.44 11.66
CA ILE A 149 5.06 17.94 10.35
C ILE A 149 4.28 17.23 9.24
N CYS A 150 4.12 15.91 9.34
CA CYS A 150 3.37 15.14 8.36
C CYS A 150 1.88 15.54 8.34
N ILE A 151 1.22 15.65 9.50
CA ILE A 151 -0.19 16.09 9.57
C ILE A 151 -0.34 17.49 8.97
N ASN A 152 0.51 18.45 9.34
CA ASN A 152 0.43 19.81 8.80
C ASN A 152 0.64 19.85 7.29
N PHE A 153 1.57 19.04 6.79
CA PHE A 153 1.81 18.92 5.36
C PHE A 153 0.61 18.31 4.65
N LEU A 154 0.09 17.19 5.15
CA LEU A 154 -1.03 16.48 4.55
C LEU A 154 -2.31 17.35 4.63
N MET A 155 -2.63 17.97 5.76
CA MET A 155 -3.80 18.86 5.93
C MET A 155 -3.78 20.09 5.01
N LYS A 156 -2.59 20.63 4.70
CA LYS A 156 -2.47 21.76 3.75
C LYS A 156 -2.63 21.33 2.29
N ASN A 157 -2.44 20.05 1.98
CA ASN A 157 -2.20 19.57 0.63
C ASN A 157 -3.20 18.51 0.15
N LEU A 158 -3.86 17.82 1.06
CA LEU A 158 -4.84 16.77 0.82
C LEU A 158 -6.18 17.19 1.44
N LEU A 159 -7.24 17.16 0.64
CA LEU A 159 -8.61 17.18 1.15
C LEU A 159 -8.85 15.83 1.82
N PHE A 160 -8.61 15.74 3.13
CA PHE A 160 -9.07 14.58 3.89
C PHE A 160 -10.60 14.59 3.90
N LYS A 161 -11.22 13.54 3.37
CA LYS A 161 -12.51 13.11 3.91
C LYS A 161 -12.23 12.66 5.34
N GLU A 162 -12.90 13.24 6.31
CA GLU A 162 -12.96 12.63 7.64
C GLU A 162 -13.40 11.18 7.45
N ILE A 163 -12.52 10.24 7.78
CA ILE A 163 -12.98 8.90 8.12
C ILE A 163 -13.70 9.11 9.43
N SER A 164 -15.03 9.23 9.38
CA SER A 164 -15.80 9.15 10.60
C SER A 164 -15.49 7.80 11.22
N THR A 165 -15.29 7.80 12.54
CA THR A 165 -15.13 6.59 13.35
C THR A 165 -16.27 5.58 13.16
N GLN A 166 -17.34 5.94 12.42
CA GLN A 166 -18.41 5.05 11.99
C GLN A 166 -17.95 3.88 11.12
N ILE A 167 -16.92 4.01 10.26
CA ILE A 167 -16.49 2.87 9.40
C ILE A 167 -16.05 1.67 10.25
N PHE A 168 -15.43 1.91 11.40
CA PHE A 168 -15.04 0.86 12.35
C PHE A 168 -16.09 0.58 13.44
N SER A 169 -17.03 1.50 13.71
CA SER A 169 -18.06 1.31 14.75
C SER A 169 -19.41 0.80 14.24
N GLU A 170 -19.70 0.87 12.94
CA GLU A 170 -20.99 0.43 12.37
C GLU A 170 -21.11 -1.10 12.27
N LYS A 171 -19.99 -1.83 12.18
CA LYS A 171 -19.99 -3.30 12.23
C LYS A 171 -20.05 -3.89 13.65
N THR A 172 -19.88 -3.08 14.69
CA THR A 172 -19.99 -3.51 16.11
C THR A 172 -21.39 -3.35 16.69
N ARG A 173 -22.38 -2.95 15.86
CA ARG A 173 -23.78 -2.78 16.26
C ARG A 173 -24.73 -3.44 15.26
N ILE A 174 -24.71 -4.76 15.18
CA ILE A 174 -25.92 -5.51 14.81
C ILE A 174 -26.07 -6.63 15.86
N GLN A 175 -27.31 -6.75 16.33
CA GLN A 175 -27.81 -7.42 17.54
C GLN A 175 -27.38 -8.87 17.72
#